data_AF-A0A845GZJ4-F1
#
_entry.id   AF-A0A845GZJ4-F1
#
_cell.length_a   1.000
_cell.length_b   1.000
_cell.length_c   1.000
_cell.angle_alpha   90.00
_cell.angle_beta   90.00
_cell.angle_gamma   90.00
#
_symmetry.space_group_name_H-M   'P 1'
#
loop_
_entity.id
_entity.type
_entity.pdbx_description
1 polymer ?
#
loop_
_entity_poly.entity_id
_entity_poly.type
_entity_poly.pdbx_seq_one_letter_code
_entity_poly.pdbx_strand_id
1 'polypeptide(L)'
;MLPDDTAEVQPPASDGELAGVAAPLSPELADAAAMTDAVTADVADAAAAEAAAVTTEVAALARLYGEPLLKLPNDLYIPPDALEIFLDAFEGPLDLLLYLIRKQNFNILDIPMAQLTLQYLKYVDQIRLSNLELAAEYLLMAAMLIEIKSRMLLPQRPSELDIESEDPRAELVRRLLEYEQIKLAAYDLNTIPQLDRDFVRTQIFIEQSLVPSWPEVEAIDLQQAWLDVMKRAKLTQHHKISREELSVREHMTGILRRLQSSRFVEFADLFDIAGGVPVVVVNFVALLELAKETLIEITQAEPFAPIYVRLAYSPA
;
A
#
# COMPACT_ATOMS: atom_id res chain seq x y z
N MET A 1 -25.93 -39.20 -30.53
CA MET A 1 -26.56 -39.12 -29.19
C MET A 1 -26.36 -37.69 -28.69
N LEU A 2 -27.23 -36.78 -29.12
CA LEU A 2 -27.56 -35.49 -28.47
C LEU A 2 -28.60 -35.77 -27.36
N PRO A 3 -29.06 -34.83 -26.49
CA PRO A 3 -28.96 -33.35 -26.49
C PRO A 3 -28.44 -32.74 -25.14
N ASP A 4 -27.96 -31.49 -25.07
CA ASP A 4 -28.61 -30.17 -24.88
C ASP A 4 -29.48 -30.01 -23.61
N ASP A 5 -29.08 -29.08 -22.73
CA ASP A 5 -29.91 -28.57 -21.62
C ASP A 5 -29.72 -27.04 -21.47
N THR A 6 -30.63 -26.29 -22.08
CA THR A 6 -30.87 -24.86 -21.91
C THR A 6 -32.16 -24.69 -21.11
N ALA A 7 -32.10 -24.05 -19.95
CA ALA A 7 -33.26 -23.71 -19.15
C ALA A 7 -33.62 -22.21 -19.30
N GLU A 8 -34.64 -21.94 -20.11
CA GLU A 8 -35.44 -20.72 -20.10
C GLU A 8 -36.36 -20.70 -18.86
N VAL A 9 -36.51 -19.53 -18.23
CA VAL A 9 -37.46 -19.28 -17.14
C VAL A 9 -38.46 -18.24 -17.61
N GLN A 10 -39.73 -18.64 -17.69
CA GLN A 10 -40.89 -17.77 -17.94
C GLN A 10 -41.89 -17.90 -16.76
N PRO A 11 -42.59 -16.83 -16.33
CA PRO A 11 -43.39 -16.83 -15.11
C PRO A 11 -44.84 -17.30 -15.36
N PRO A 12 -45.58 -17.69 -14.29
CA PRO A 12 -46.91 -18.27 -14.45
C PRO A 12 -48.06 -17.24 -14.44
N ALA A 13 -48.95 -17.45 -15.41
CA ALA A 13 -50.41 -17.57 -15.35
C ALA A 13 -51.26 -16.60 -14.49
N SER A 14 -52.11 -15.87 -15.22
CA SER A 14 -53.41 -15.35 -14.81
C SER A 14 -54.48 -16.44 -14.82
N ASP A 15 -55.34 -16.47 -13.80
CA ASP A 15 -56.72 -16.95 -13.91
C ASP A 15 -57.64 -15.93 -13.25
N GLY A 16 -58.69 -15.54 -13.96
CA GLY A 16 -59.81 -14.79 -13.43
C GLY A 16 -61.10 -15.43 -13.91
N GLU A 17 -62.17 -15.32 -13.13
CA GLU A 17 -63.56 -15.34 -13.62
C GLU A 17 -64.45 -14.65 -12.56
N LEU A 18 -65.09 -13.54 -12.95
CA LEU A 18 -66.55 -13.35 -13.18
C LEU A 18 -67.35 -13.06 -11.89
N ALA A 19 -67.84 -11.85 -11.66
CA ALA A 19 -68.93 -11.11 -12.33
C ALA A 19 -70.34 -11.38 -11.74
N GLY A 20 -70.98 -10.28 -11.31
CA GLY A 20 -72.43 -10.11 -11.16
C GLY A 20 -73.04 -10.60 -9.84
N VAL A 21 -74.14 -10.08 -9.32
CA VAL A 21 -75.10 -9.02 -9.71
C VAL A 21 -76.11 -8.92 -8.54
N ALA A 22 -76.75 -7.76 -8.41
CA ALA A 22 -78.06 -7.53 -7.76
C ALA A 22 -78.16 -7.38 -6.23
N ALA A 23 -78.28 -6.09 -5.85
CA ALA A 23 -79.30 -5.51 -4.95
C ALA A 23 -80.65 -6.28 -4.91
N PRO A 24 -81.57 -6.09 -3.94
CA PRO A 24 -81.94 -4.77 -3.40
C PRO A 24 -82.48 -4.74 -1.95
N LEU A 25 -83.02 -3.56 -1.59
CA LEU A 25 -84.08 -3.28 -0.61
C LEU A 25 -83.65 -2.76 0.77
N SER A 26 -83.50 -1.43 0.83
CA SER A 26 -84.08 -0.60 1.91
C SER A 26 -85.63 -0.59 1.78
N PRO A 27 -86.42 0.01 2.70
CA PRO A 27 -86.04 0.86 3.84
C PRO A 27 -86.90 0.64 5.12
N GLU A 28 -86.82 1.61 6.04
CA GLU A 28 -87.63 1.85 7.27
C GLU A 28 -87.08 1.23 8.57
N LEU A 29 -86.98 1.91 9.72
CA LEU A 29 -87.54 3.18 10.23
C LEU A 29 -86.82 3.54 11.54
N ALA A 30 -86.68 4.85 11.83
CA ALA A 30 -86.67 5.51 13.15
C ALA A 30 -85.57 5.13 14.18
N ASP A 31 -85.04 5.97 15.06
CA ASP A 31 -85.07 7.40 15.40
C ASP A 31 -84.01 7.56 16.53
N ALA A 32 -83.68 8.79 16.90
CA ALA A 32 -82.98 9.21 18.12
C ALA A 32 -81.44 9.40 18.10
N ALA A 33 -81.09 10.66 17.84
CA ALA A 33 -80.48 11.58 18.79
C ALA A 33 -78.99 11.43 19.20
N ALA A 34 -78.25 12.47 18.80
CA ALA A 34 -77.37 13.31 19.63
C ALA A 34 -76.08 12.69 20.20
N MET A 35 -74.95 12.99 19.56
CA MET A 35 -73.83 13.73 20.16
C MET A 35 -72.79 14.07 19.07
N THR A 36 -72.04 15.16 19.25
CA THR A 36 -70.79 15.54 18.57
C THR A 36 -70.88 16.08 17.14
N ASP A 37 -71.10 17.39 17.01
CA ASP A 37 -70.67 18.16 15.84
C ASP A 37 -69.96 19.43 16.33
N ALA A 38 -68.68 19.26 16.71
CA ALA A 38 -67.78 20.36 17.10
C ALA A 38 -66.29 20.04 16.87
N VAL A 39 -65.94 18.93 16.19
CA VAL A 39 -64.54 18.49 15.99
C VAL A 39 -64.18 18.29 14.51
N THR A 40 -65.14 18.41 13.60
CA THR A 40 -64.99 18.08 12.17
C THR A 40 -64.45 19.21 11.30
N ALA A 41 -64.34 20.44 11.81
CA ALA A 41 -63.87 21.58 11.01
C ALA A 41 -62.33 21.77 11.02
N ASP A 42 -61.63 21.33 12.07
CA ASP A 42 -60.18 21.58 12.21
C ASP A 42 -59.32 20.45 11.59
N VAL A 43 -59.86 19.23 11.48
CA VAL A 43 -59.18 18.08 10.86
C VAL A 43 -59.25 18.15 9.33
N ALA A 44 -60.28 18.79 8.77
CA ALA A 44 -60.44 18.94 7.32
C ALA A 44 -59.42 19.92 6.71
N ASP A 45 -59.10 21.00 7.42
CA ASP A 45 -58.12 22.00 6.95
C ASP A 45 -56.67 21.50 7.11
N ALA A 46 -56.40 20.74 8.18
CA ALA A 46 -55.11 20.06 8.37
C ALA A 46 -54.84 18.97 7.31
N ALA A 47 -55.84 18.15 6.98
CA ALA A 47 -55.72 17.10 5.96
C ALA A 47 -55.60 17.68 4.52
N ALA A 48 -56.25 18.81 4.24
CA ALA A 48 -56.11 19.52 2.97
C ALA A 48 -54.72 20.18 2.84
N ALA A 49 -54.16 20.72 3.93
CA ALA A 49 -52.82 21.28 3.97
C ALA A 49 -51.72 20.20 3.83
N GLU A 50 -51.89 19.03 4.45
CA GLU A 50 -50.96 17.90 4.33
C GLU A 50 -51.01 17.29 2.91
N ALA A 51 -52.20 17.16 2.31
CA ALA A 51 -52.35 16.70 0.93
C ALA A 51 -51.79 17.72 -0.10
N ALA A 52 -51.89 19.02 0.17
CA ALA A 52 -51.29 20.07 -0.66
C ALA A 52 -49.76 20.14 -0.53
N ALA A 53 -49.21 19.88 0.66
CA ALA A 53 -47.76 19.80 0.89
C ALA A 53 -47.14 18.56 0.23
N VAL A 54 -47.77 17.39 0.37
CA VAL A 54 -47.28 16.13 -0.25
C VAL A 54 -47.37 16.19 -1.79
N THR A 55 -48.38 16.86 -2.35
CA THR A 55 -48.48 17.04 -3.81
C THR A 55 -47.48 18.06 -4.38
N THR A 56 -47.00 19.03 -3.58
CA THR A 56 -45.91 19.93 -3.98
C THR A 56 -44.53 19.29 -3.85
N GLU A 57 -44.35 18.34 -2.93
CA GLU A 57 -43.07 17.60 -2.77
C GLU A 57 -42.75 16.68 -3.96
N VAL A 58 -43.77 16.08 -4.58
CA VAL A 58 -43.58 15.18 -5.75
C VAL A 58 -43.31 15.97 -7.05
N ALA A 59 -43.61 17.28 -7.08
CA ALA A 59 -43.42 18.14 -8.25
C ALA A 59 -42.14 19.01 -8.22
N ALA A 60 -41.41 19.02 -7.10
CA ALA A 60 -40.17 19.78 -6.99
C ALA A 60 -38.99 19.00 -7.60
N LEU A 61 -38.31 19.59 -8.59
CA LEU A 61 -37.13 18.97 -9.21
C LEU A 61 -35.92 18.94 -8.26
N ALA A 62 -35.82 19.90 -7.33
CA ALA A 62 -34.78 19.99 -6.30
C ALA A 62 -35.20 20.93 -5.15
N ARG A 63 -34.46 20.94 -4.03
CA ARG A 63 -34.56 21.97 -2.97
C ARG A 63 -33.26 22.78 -2.92
N LEU A 64 -33.34 24.11 -2.92
CA LEU A 64 -32.19 25.00 -2.78
C LEU A 64 -32.42 25.91 -1.56
N TYR A 65 -31.51 25.87 -0.57
CA TYR A 65 -31.66 26.60 0.72
C TYR A 65 -33.01 26.39 1.44
N GLY A 66 -33.64 25.24 1.24
CA GLY A 66 -34.91 24.90 1.87
C GLY A 66 -36.16 25.32 1.08
N GLU A 67 -36.01 26.03 -0.03
CA GLU A 67 -37.12 26.38 -0.93
C GLU A 67 -37.27 25.34 -2.06
N PRO A 68 -38.50 24.88 -2.38
CA PRO A 68 -38.74 23.92 -3.47
C PRO A 68 -38.62 24.59 -4.84
N LEU A 69 -37.74 24.07 -5.70
CA LEU A 69 -37.57 24.51 -7.08
C LEU A 69 -38.55 23.75 -8.00
N LEU A 70 -39.60 24.45 -8.43
CA LEU A 70 -40.68 23.91 -9.27
C LEU A 70 -40.43 24.09 -10.78
N LYS A 71 -39.44 24.92 -11.18
CA LYS A 71 -39.03 25.14 -12.56
C LYS A 71 -37.52 25.31 -12.63
N LEU A 72 -36.89 24.70 -13.64
CA LEU A 72 -35.49 24.97 -13.98
C LEU A 72 -35.34 26.48 -14.28
N PRO A 73 -34.37 27.18 -13.69
CA PRO A 73 -34.10 28.57 -14.02
C PRO A 73 -33.76 28.68 -15.51
N ASN A 74 -34.51 29.48 -16.26
CA ASN A 74 -34.29 29.66 -17.71
C ASN A 74 -33.00 30.41 -18.03
N ASP A 75 -32.43 31.12 -17.06
CA ASP A 75 -31.16 31.84 -17.19
C ASP A 75 -30.13 31.17 -16.27
N LEU A 76 -29.56 30.07 -16.76
CA LEU A 76 -28.22 29.70 -16.32
C LEU A 76 -27.32 30.85 -16.79
N TYR A 77 -26.96 31.78 -15.91
CA TYR A 77 -25.94 32.77 -16.21
C TYR A 77 -24.65 32.01 -16.48
N ILE A 78 -24.39 31.77 -17.77
CA ILE A 78 -23.12 31.27 -18.28
C ILE A 78 -22.31 32.55 -18.50
N PRO A 79 -21.25 32.82 -17.70
CA PRO A 79 -20.33 33.90 -18.01
C PRO A 79 -19.93 33.83 -19.49
N PRO A 80 -19.75 34.94 -20.21
CA PRO A 80 -19.32 34.89 -21.61
C PRO A 80 -18.02 34.07 -21.79
N ASP A 81 -17.18 34.05 -20.76
CA ASP A 81 -15.94 33.26 -20.70
C ASP A 81 -16.19 31.75 -20.46
N ALA A 82 -17.36 31.35 -19.94
CA ALA A 82 -17.73 29.94 -19.79
C ALA A 82 -18.20 29.29 -21.11
N LEU A 83 -18.33 30.09 -22.18
CA LEU A 83 -18.48 29.65 -23.57
C LEU A 83 -17.16 29.71 -24.36
N GLU A 84 -16.06 30.06 -23.70
CA GLU A 84 -14.71 30.09 -24.24
C GLU A 84 -14.09 28.67 -24.27
N ILE A 85 -14.84 27.68 -24.76
CA ILE A 85 -14.40 26.27 -24.83
C ILE A 85 -13.53 26.07 -26.08
N PHE A 86 -12.46 26.83 -26.32
CA PHE A 86 -11.66 26.56 -27.53
C PHE A 86 -10.17 26.88 -27.39
N LEU A 87 -9.57 26.81 -26.21
CA LEU A 87 -8.12 27.08 -26.10
C LEU A 87 -7.31 25.99 -25.38
N ASP A 88 -7.96 25.07 -24.66
CA ASP A 88 -7.30 23.89 -24.03
C ASP A 88 -7.78 22.53 -24.61
N ALA A 89 -8.55 22.51 -25.70
CA ALA A 89 -9.24 21.29 -26.17
C ALA A 89 -8.48 20.47 -27.23
N PHE A 90 -7.29 20.89 -27.66
CA PHE A 90 -6.55 20.23 -28.73
C PHE A 90 -5.17 19.78 -28.26
N GLU A 91 -4.87 18.51 -28.51
CA GLU A 91 -3.60 17.84 -28.20
C GLU A 91 -2.52 18.16 -29.26
N GLY A 92 -2.49 19.41 -29.76
CA GLY A 92 -1.50 19.92 -30.71
C GLY A 92 -2.04 20.32 -32.10
N PRO A 93 -1.15 20.77 -33.00
CA PRO A 93 -1.52 21.40 -34.28
C PRO A 93 -2.12 20.42 -35.30
N LEU A 94 -1.72 19.13 -35.26
CA LEU A 94 -2.29 18.11 -36.14
C LEU A 94 -3.75 17.82 -35.79
N ASP A 95 -4.10 17.86 -34.50
CA ASP A 95 -5.47 17.62 -34.06
C ASP A 95 -6.40 18.75 -34.48
N LEU A 96 -5.94 20.00 -34.33
CA LEU A 96 -6.63 21.16 -34.84
C LEU A 96 -6.87 21.05 -36.35
N LEU A 97 -5.89 20.60 -37.13
CA LEU A 97 -6.05 20.40 -38.56
C LEU A 97 -7.08 19.32 -38.90
N LEU A 98 -7.05 18.17 -38.21
CA LEU A 98 -8.08 17.14 -38.37
C LEU A 98 -9.48 17.67 -38.07
N TYR A 99 -9.62 18.44 -36.99
CA TYR A 99 -10.89 19.09 -36.65
C TYR A 99 -11.36 20.05 -37.75
N LEU A 100 -10.48 20.92 -38.27
CA LEU A 100 -10.82 21.87 -39.33
C LEU A 100 -11.20 21.17 -40.65
N ILE A 101 -10.52 20.07 -40.99
CA ILE A 101 -10.82 19.23 -42.17
C ILE A 101 -12.20 18.60 -42.03
N ARG A 102 -12.50 17.99 -40.87
CA ARG A 102 -13.81 17.38 -40.59
C ARG A 102 -14.93 18.40 -40.58
N LYS A 103 -14.74 19.54 -39.91
CA LYS A 103 -15.74 20.62 -39.82
C LYS A 103 -16.15 21.18 -41.19
N GLN A 104 -15.21 21.22 -42.14
CA GLN A 104 -15.45 21.70 -43.49
C GLN A 104 -15.80 20.59 -44.50
N ASN A 105 -15.86 19.33 -44.05
CA ASN A 105 -16.06 18.16 -44.90
C ASN A 105 -15.03 18.07 -46.04
N PHE A 106 -13.77 18.40 -45.77
CA PHE A 106 -12.70 18.23 -46.74
C PHE A 106 -12.26 16.77 -46.83
N ASN A 107 -11.90 16.35 -48.05
CA ASN A 107 -11.24 15.06 -48.23
C ASN A 107 -9.80 15.15 -47.73
N ILE A 108 -9.38 14.26 -46.83
CA ILE A 108 -8.00 14.22 -46.33
C ILE A 108 -6.97 13.92 -47.44
N LEU A 109 -7.40 13.20 -48.49
CA LEU A 109 -6.61 12.94 -49.69
C LEU A 109 -6.66 14.08 -50.70
N ASP A 110 -7.60 15.02 -50.58
CA ASP A 110 -7.67 16.22 -51.40
C ASP A 110 -8.04 17.49 -50.61
N ILE A 111 -7.04 18.04 -49.91
CA ILE A 111 -7.15 19.17 -49.00
C ILE A 111 -7.00 20.50 -49.78
N PRO A 112 -8.01 21.39 -49.74
CA PRO A 112 -7.87 22.73 -50.28
C PRO A 112 -6.98 23.60 -49.37
N MET A 113 -5.66 23.55 -49.61
CA MET A 113 -4.64 24.22 -48.79
C MET A 113 -4.90 25.72 -48.58
N ALA A 114 -5.38 26.42 -49.61
CA ALA A 114 -5.65 27.85 -49.50
C ALA A 114 -6.70 28.19 -48.42
N GLN A 115 -7.76 27.37 -48.33
CA GLN A 115 -8.86 27.55 -47.37
C GLN A 115 -8.44 27.05 -45.99
N LEU A 116 -7.81 25.88 -45.91
CA LEU A 116 -7.34 25.30 -44.65
C LEU A 116 -6.33 26.21 -43.95
N THR A 117 -5.31 26.70 -44.66
CA THR A 117 -4.30 27.61 -44.09
C THR A 117 -4.93 28.90 -43.57
N LEU A 118 -5.93 29.46 -44.28
CA LEU A 118 -6.63 30.66 -43.82
C LEU A 118 -7.38 30.42 -42.49
N GLN A 119 -8.06 29.29 -42.37
CA GLN A 119 -8.78 28.94 -41.13
C GLN A 119 -7.83 28.66 -39.98
N TYR A 120 -6.75 27.94 -40.26
CA TYR A 120 -5.71 27.64 -39.27
C TYR A 120 -5.08 28.93 -38.72
N LEU A 121 -4.68 29.87 -39.59
CA LEU A 121 -4.09 31.14 -39.16
C LEU A 121 -5.05 31.98 -38.31
N LYS A 122 -6.34 32.04 -38.69
CA LYS A 122 -7.36 32.73 -37.87
C LYS A 122 -7.43 32.17 -36.45
N TYR A 123 -7.32 30.85 -36.31
CA TYR A 123 -7.36 30.18 -35.01
C TYR A 123 -6.08 30.42 -34.21
N VAL A 124 -4.91 30.35 -34.85
CA VAL A 124 -3.63 30.66 -34.21
C VAL A 124 -3.59 32.11 -33.72
N ASP A 125 -4.14 33.06 -34.48
CA ASP A 125 -4.23 34.46 -34.04
C ASP A 125 -5.14 34.63 -32.80
N GLN A 126 -6.17 33.79 -32.64
CA GLN A 126 -6.99 33.76 -31.42
C GLN A 126 -6.21 33.20 -30.23
N ILE A 127 -5.48 32.09 -30.40
CA ILE A 127 -4.63 31.52 -29.33
C ILE A 127 -3.54 32.51 -28.90
N ARG A 128 -2.93 33.23 -29.85
CA ARG A 128 -1.86 34.19 -29.55
C ARG A 128 -2.31 35.33 -28.63
N LEU A 129 -3.60 35.66 -28.61
CA LEU A 129 -4.17 36.70 -27.74
C LEU A 129 -4.35 36.21 -26.30
N SER A 130 -4.58 34.90 -26.11
CA SER A 130 -4.83 34.30 -24.80
C SER A 130 -3.59 33.68 -24.17
N ASN A 131 -2.78 32.95 -24.95
CA ASN A 131 -1.60 32.23 -24.46
C ASN A 131 -0.46 32.18 -25.49
N LEU A 132 0.58 32.98 -25.26
CA LEU A 132 1.75 33.07 -26.14
C LEU A 132 2.67 31.83 -26.08
N GLU A 133 2.71 31.13 -24.95
CA GLU A 133 3.57 29.95 -24.76
C GLU A 133 3.04 28.77 -25.58
N LEU A 134 1.73 28.49 -25.48
CA LEU A 134 1.05 27.47 -26.26
C LEU A 134 1.15 27.73 -27.78
N ALA A 135 1.15 29.00 -28.20
CA ALA A 135 1.19 29.37 -29.61
C ALA A 135 2.47 28.91 -30.35
N ALA A 136 3.58 28.67 -29.63
CA ALA A 136 4.88 28.35 -30.25
C ALA A 136 4.83 27.11 -31.17
N GLU A 137 4.18 26.04 -30.73
CA GLU A 137 4.05 24.79 -31.50
C GLU A 137 3.16 24.95 -32.74
N TYR A 138 2.15 25.82 -32.65
CA TYR A 138 1.23 26.10 -33.73
C TYR A 138 1.85 26.99 -34.82
N LEU A 139 2.83 27.83 -34.48
CA LEU A 139 3.52 28.71 -35.43
C LEU A 139 4.40 27.94 -36.41
N LEU A 140 5.04 26.86 -35.98
CA LEU A 140 5.82 25.99 -36.88
C LEU A 140 4.90 25.42 -37.97
N MET A 141 3.74 24.90 -37.57
CA MET A 141 2.77 24.37 -38.52
C MET A 141 2.18 25.48 -39.41
N ALA A 142 1.94 26.68 -38.88
CA ALA A 142 1.52 27.83 -39.69
C ALA A 142 2.52 28.12 -40.82
N ALA A 143 3.82 28.14 -40.51
CA ALA A 143 4.88 28.35 -41.49
C ALA A 143 4.89 27.25 -42.56
N MET A 144 4.79 25.98 -42.15
CA MET A 144 4.72 24.83 -43.05
C MET A 144 3.50 24.90 -43.99
N LEU A 145 2.32 25.26 -43.47
CA LEU A 145 1.11 25.41 -44.28
C LEU A 145 1.20 26.57 -45.27
N ILE A 146 1.86 27.67 -44.90
CA ILE A 146 2.12 28.81 -45.80
C ILE A 146 3.10 28.40 -46.90
N GLU A 147 4.15 27.67 -46.58
CA GLU A 147 5.13 27.14 -47.53
C GLU A 147 4.46 26.22 -48.56
N ILE A 148 3.68 25.24 -48.10
CA ILE A 148 2.95 24.31 -48.97
C ILE A 148 1.98 25.08 -49.86
N LYS A 149 1.19 26.01 -49.29
CA LYS A 149 0.28 26.87 -50.06
C LYS A 149 1.03 27.67 -51.13
N SER A 150 2.17 28.24 -50.79
CA SER A 150 2.99 29.02 -51.73
C SER A 150 3.51 28.17 -52.88
N ARG A 151 4.10 27.00 -52.58
CA ARG A 151 4.59 26.05 -53.59
C ARG A 151 3.48 25.55 -54.52
N MET A 152 2.27 25.34 -54.01
CA MET A 152 1.12 24.90 -54.81
C MET A 152 0.55 25.99 -55.72
N LEU A 153 0.69 27.28 -55.34
CA LEU A 153 0.13 28.40 -56.11
C LEU A 153 1.13 29.00 -57.10
N LEU A 154 2.44 28.79 -56.89
CA LEU A 154 3.48 29.34 -57.74
C LEU A 154 3.77 28.43 -58.95
N PRO A 155 4.04 28.99 -60.14
CA PRO A 155 4.44 28.20 -61.30
C PRO A 155 5.80 27.54 -61.06
N GLN A 156 5.87 26.22 -61.27
CA GLN A 156 7.11 25.45 -61.20
C GLN A 156 8.04 25.79 -62.38
N ARG A 157 9.36 25.76 -62.15
CA ARG A 157 10.32 26.03 -63.23
C ARG A 157 10.38 24.82 -64.17
N PRO A 158 10.51 25.02 -65.51
CA PRO A 158 10.53 23.92 -66.47
C PRO A 158 11.60 22.85 -66.21
N SER A 159 12.69 23.20 -65.52
CA SER A 159 13.78 22.28 -65.13
C SER A 159 13.41 21.31 -64.00
N GLU A 160 12.31 21.55 -63.28
CA GLU A 160 11.85 20.73 -62.16
C GLU A 160 10.78 19.70 -62.58
N LEU A 161 10.30 19.76 -63.83
CA LEU A 161 9.26 18.87 -64.37
C LEU A 161 9.78 17.46 -64.75
N ASP A 162 11.09 17.31 -64.92
CA ASP A 162 11.73 16.02 -65.31
C ASP A 162 12.05 15.11 -64.12
N ILE A 163 11.89 15.62 -62.89
CA ILE A 163 11.97 14.85 -61.65
C ILE A 163 10.53 14.65 -61.20
N GLU A 164 10.13 13.44 -60.84
CA GLU A 164 8.83 13.16 -60.22
C GLU A 164 8.65 14.05 -58.98
N SER A 165 8.08 15.25 -59.17
CA SER A 165 7.77 16.19 -58.11
C SER A 165 6.68 15.55 -57.26
N GLU A 166 7.06 14.98 -56.12
CA GLU A 166 6.12 14.54 -55.10
C GLU A 166 5.18 15.69 -54.73
N ASP A 167 3.91 15.38 -54.51
CA ASP A 167 2.91 16.38 -54.13
C ASP A 167 3.39 17.11 -52.85
N PRO A 168 3.55 18.44 -52.84
CA PRO A 168 4.13 19.18 -51.70
C PRO A 168 3.37 19.00 -50.38
N ARG A 169 2.14 18.48 -50.42
CA ARG A 169 1.29 18.17 -49.25
C ARG A 169 1.35 16.70 -48.83
N ALA A 170 2.03 15.82 -49.56
CA ALA A 170 2.08 14.38 -49.29
C ALA A 170 2.57 14.08 -47.87
N GLU A 171 3.62 14.77 -47.42
CA GLU A 171 4.15 14.63 -46.07
C GLU A 171 3.10 15.03 -45.00
N LEU A 172 2.38 16.13 -45.22
CA LEU A 172 1.35 16.59 -44.28
C LEU A 172 0.19 15.58 -44.20
N VAL A 173 -0.28 15.09 -45.35
CA VAL A 173 -1.36 14.09 -45.42
C VAL A 173 -0.95 12.82 -44.69
N ARG A 174 0.28 12.34 -44.91
CA ARG A 174 0.82 11.17 -44.22
C ARG A 174 0.81 11.35 -42.70
N ARG A 175 1.33 12.48 -42.19
CA ARG A 175 1.34 12.77 -40.75
C ARG A 175 -0.07 12.87 -40.16
N LEU A 176 -1.03 13.45 -40.89
CA LEU A 176 -2.42 13.52 -40.45
C LEU A 176 -3.07 12.13 -40.36
N LEU A 177 -2.82 11.25 -41.32
CA LEU A 177 -3.33 9.87 -41.30
C LEU A 177 -2.70 9.03 -40.17
N GLU A 178 -1.38 9.14 -39.97
CA GLU A 178 -0.69 8.47 -38.87
C GLU A 178 -1.22 8.95 -37.51
N TYR A 179 -1.41 10.26 -37.34
CA TYR A 179 -1.98 10.81 -36.12
C TYR A 179 -3.44 10.39 -35.92
N GLU A 180 -4.28 10.39 -36.97
CA GLU A 180 -5.66 9.92 -36.89
C GLU A 180 -5.74 8.46 -36.46
N GLN A 181 -4.88 7.60 -37.00
CA GLN A 181 -4.79 6.19 -36.60
C GLN A 181 -4.43 6.04 -35.12
N ILE A 182 -3.42 6.78 -34.65
CA ILE A 182 -3.01 6.75 -33.23
C ILE A 182 -4.13 7.29 -32.33
N LYS A 183 -4.82 8.36 -32.76
CA LYS A 183 -5.93 8.95 -32.00
C LYS A 183 -7.09 7.97 -31.85
N LEU A 184 -7.42 7.23 -32.90
CA LEU A 184 -8.44 6.17 -32.84
C LEU A 184 -8.00 5.02 -31.92
N ALA A 185 -6.76 4.54 -32.05
CA ALA A 185 -6.24 3.50 -31.18
C ALA A 185 -6.21 3.92 -29.70
N ALA A 186 -5.88 5.18 -29.41
CA ALA A 186 -5.93 5.74 -28.06
C ALA A 186 -7.36 5.81 -27.52
N TYR A 187 -8.33 6.18 -28.36
CA TYR A 187 -9.75 6.15 -28.00
C TYR A 187 -10.19 4.73 -27.66
N ASP A 188 -9.90 3.76 -28.54
CA ASP A 188 -10.25 2.35 -28.34
C ASP A 188 -9.61 1.81 -27.06
N LEU A 189 -8.34 2.12 -26.80
CA LEU A 189 -7.66 1.74 -25.57
C LEU A 189 -8.34 2.32 -24.32
N ASN A 190 -8.82 3.56 -24.39
CA ASN A 190 -9.52 4.19 -23.27
C ASN A 190 -10.90 3.57 -22.99
N THR A 191 -11.52 2.92 -23.99
CA THR A 191 -12.78 2.17 -23.80
C THR A 191 -12.59 0.86 -23.04
N ILE A 192 -11.37 0.34 -22.97
CA ILE A 192 -11.08 -0.89 -22.24
C ILE A 192 -11.28 -0.62 -20.74
N PRO A 193 -12.06 -1.47 -20.02
CA PRO A 193 -12.25 -1.33 -18.59
C PRO A 193 -10.90 -1.33 -17.85
N GLN A 194 -10.68 -0.31 -17.04
CA GLN A 194 -9.47 -0.14 -16.26
C GLN A 194 -9.67 -0.63 -14.83
N LEU A 195 -8.73 -1.45 -14.36
CA LEU A 195 -8.65 -1.85 -12.97
C LEU A 195 -8.45 -0.60 -12.10
N ASP A 196 -9.16 -0.53 -10.97
CA ASP A 196 -9.16 0.58 -10.02
C ASP A 196 -9.80 1.90 -10.53
N ARG A 197 -10.31 1.92 -11.78
CA ARG A 197 -11.17 3.00 -12.30
C ARG A 197 -12.60 2.52 -12.52
N ASP A 198 -12.76 1.47 -13.33
CA ASP A 198 -14.06 0.97 -13.79
C ASP A 198 -14.49 -0.27 -13.00
N PHE A 199 -13.52 -1.07 -12.56
CA PHE A 199 -13.77 -2.22 -11.70
C PHE A 199 -12.61 -2.44 -10.73
N VAL A 200 -12.92 -2.96 -9.55
CA VAL A 200 -11.92 -3.33 -8.55
C VAL A 200 -11.80 -4.85 -8.53
N ARG A 201 -10.57 -5.35 -8.50
CA ARG A 201 -10.34 -6.78 -8.35
C ARG A 201 -10.38 -7.13 -6.87
N THR A 202 -11.42 -7.82 -6.44
CA THR A 202 -11.50 -8.36 -5.08
C THR A 202 -10.42 -9.43 -4.90
N GLN A 203 -9.47 -9.17 -4.00
CA GLN A 203 -8.53 -10.17 -3.52
C GLN A 203 -8.99 -10.66 -2.16
N ILE A 204 -9.39 -11.93 -2.09
CA ILE A 204 -9.69 -12.59 -0.84
C ILE A 204 -8.43 -13.33 -0.44
N PHE A 205 -7.87 -12.99 0.72
CA PHE A 205 -6.79 -13.76 1.31
C PHE A 205 -7.39 -15.06 1.84
N ILE A 206 -7.41 -16.10 0.99
CA ILE A 206 -7.70 -17.44 1.44
C ILE A 206 -6.38 -17.95 2.02
N GLU A 207 -6.32 -18.14 3.34
CA GLU A 207 -5.27 -18.93 3.98
C GLU A 207 -5.43 -20.40 3.54
N GLN A 208 -5.14 -20.67 2.27
CA GLN A 208 -4.78 -22.00 1.83
C GLN A 208 -3.46 -22.27 2.53
N SER A 209 -3.52 -23.09 3.59
CA SER A 209 -2.40 -23.66 4.35
C SER A 209 -1.09 -23.51 3.56
N LEU A 210 -0.41 -22.39 3.81
CA LEU A 210 0.79 -22.03 3.07
C LEU A 210 1.76 -23.18 3.28
N VAL A 211 2.09 -23.89 2.20
CA VAL A 211 3.29 -24.71 2.19
C VAL A 211 4.40 -23.81 2.73
N PRO A 212 5.11 -24.18 3.81
CA PRO A 212 6.10 -23.29 4.39
C PRO A 212 7.10 -22.95 3.31
N SER A 213 7.09 -21.68 2.87
CA SER A 213 8.10 -21.16 1.97
C SER A 213 9.34 -20.98 2.81
N TRP A 214 10.27 -21.91 2.69
CA TRP A 214 11.56 -21.80 3.34
C TRP A 214 12.31 -20.62 2.73
N PRO A 215 12.92 -19.74 3.55
CA PRO A 215 13.80 -18.71 3.02
C PRO A 215 14.98 -19.39 2.30
N GLU A 216 15.47 -18.74 1.24
CA GLU A 216 16.74 -19.13 0.64
C GLU A 216 17.85 -18.78 1.62
N VAL A 217 18.53 -19.80 2.15
CA VAL A 217 19.63 -19.65 3.10
C VAL A 217 20.88 -20.20 2.47
N GLU A 218 21.92 -19.37 2.38
CA GLU A 218 23.24 -19.78 1.91
C GLU A 218 24.15 -20.17 3.09
N ALA A 219 25.22 -20.93 2.80
CA ALA A 219 26.18 -21.33 3.82
C ALA A 219 26.85 -20.13 4.53
N ILE A 220 26.93 -18.98 3.84
CA ILE A 220 27.52 -17.75 4.38
C ILE A 220 26.63 -17.12 5.46
N ASP A 221 25.30 -17.25 5.36
CA ASP A 221 24.35 -16.73 6.35
C ASP A 221 24.50 -17.48 7.68
N LEU A 222 24.69 -18.80 7.62
CA LEU A 222 24.98 -19.62 8.80
C LEU A 222 26.32 -19.25 9.43
N GLN A 223 27.34 -18.95 8.62
CA GLN A 223 28.64 -18.50 9.12
C GLN A 223 28.52 -17.16 9.86
N GLN A 224 27.78 -16.20 9.30
CA GLN A 224 27.57 -14.90 9.93
C GLN A 224 26.77 -15.03 11.24
N ALA A 225 25.69 -15.81 11.25
CA ALA A 225 24.92 -16.10 12.45
C ALA A 225 25.80 -16.73 13.54
N TRP A 226 26.68 -17.67 13.18
CA TRP A 226 27.62 -18.29 14.12
C TRP A 226 28.63 -17.28 14.69
N LEU A 227 29.18 -16.40 13.86
CA LEU A 227 30.11 -15.36 14.30
C LEU A 227 29.45 -14.39 15.29
N ASP A 228 28.19 -14.05 15.07
CA ASP A 228 27.44 -13.17 15.97
C ASP A 228 27.10 -13.83 17.31
N VAL A 229 26.76 -15.13 17.30
CA VAL A 229 26.64 -15.92 18.53
C VAL A 229 27.96 -15.92 19.30
N MET A 230 29.09 -16.14 18.62
CA MET A 230 30.42 -16.11 19.24
C MET A 230 30.79 -14.74 19.83
N LYS A 231 30.46 -13.65 19.15
CA LYS A 231 30.67 -12.28 19.67
C LYS A 231 29.85 -12.04 20.93
N ARG A 232 28.57 -12.41 20.93
CA ARG A 232 27.69 -12.28 22.11
C ARG A 232 28.19 -13.13 23.27
N ALA A 233 28.59 -14.38 23.00
CA ALA A 233 29.14 -15.28 24.01
C ALA A 233 30.39 -14.69 24.70
N LYS A 234 31.31 -14.08 23.94
CA LYS A 234 32.48 -13.37 24.49
C LYS A 234 32.10 -12.18 25.36
N LEU A 235 31.06 -11.42 24.99
CA LEU A 235 30.59 -10.28 25.79
C LEU A 235 29.92 -10.71 27.10
N THR A 236 29.32 -11.90 27.15
CA THR A 236 28.75 -12.50 28.37
C THR A 236 29.76 -13.25 29.24
N GLN A 237 31.04 -13.34 28.85
CA GLN A 237 32.07 -13.90 29.74
C GLN A 237 32.31 -12.95 30.91
N HIS A 238 31.57 -13.18 31.99
CA HIS A 238 31.88 -12.60 33.28
C HIS A 238 33.27 -13.08 33.67
N HIS A 239 34.20 -12.15 33.85
CA HIS A 239 35.49 -12.45 34.46
C HIS A 239 35.24 -12.89 35.91
N LYS A 240 34.97 -14.19 36.11
CA LYS A 240 34.92 -14.79 37.43
C LYS A 240 36.35 -14.85 37.94
N ILE A 241 36.69 -13.99 38.88
CA ILE A 241 37.85 -14.18 39.75
C ILE A 241 37.57 -15.47 40.52
N SER A 242 38.16 -16.58 40.08
CA SER A 242 38.14 -17.83 40.82
C SER A 242 38.98 -17.65 42.08
N ARG A 243 38.47 -18.11 43.22
CA ARG A 243 39.28 -18.23 44.43
C ARG A 243 40.36 -19.28 44.17
N GLU A 244 41.56 -19.02 44.63
CA GLU A 244 42.67 -19.97 44.56
C GLU A 244 42.26 -21.29 45.27
N GLU A 245 42.31 -22.40 44.54
CA GLU A 245 41.96 -23.71 45.07
C GLU A 245 43.15 -24.24 45.89
N LEU A 246 43.00 -24.26 47.22
CA LEU A 246 44.04 -24.75 48.13
C LEU A 246 44.16 -26.28 48.03
N SER A 247 45.29 -26.77 47.52
CA SER A 247 45.56 -28.20 47.37
C SER A 247 46.01 -28.83 48.68
N VAL A 248 45.27 -29.82 49.18
CA VAL A 248 45.65 -30.61 50.36
C VAL A 248 47.04 -31.26 50.17
N ARG A 249 47.32 -31.76 48.95
CA ARG A 249 48.60 -32.43 48.62
C ARG A 249 49.81 -31.48 48.69
N GLU A 250 49.62 -30.22 48.33
CA GLU A 250 50.68 -29.21 48.42
C GLU A 250 51.03 -28.95 49.89
N HIS A 251 50.01 -28.79 50.74
CA HIS A 251 50.18 -28.63 52.18
C HIS A 251 50.85 -29.86 52.83
N MET A 252 50.48 -31.09 52.43
CA MET A 252 51.15 -32.31 52.90
C MET A 252 52.65 -32.29 52.58
N THR A 253 53.01 -31.87 51.37
CA THR A 253 54.41 -31.75 50.93
C THR A 253 55.18 -30.71 51.74
N GLY A 254 54.55 -29.57 52.03
CA GLY A 254 55.11 -28.52 52.89
C GLY A 254 55.37 -28.99 54.32
N ILE A 255 54.41 -29.69 54.92
CA ILE A 255 54.53 -30.26 56.27
C ILE A 255 55.68 -31.27 56.33
N LEU A 256 55.74 -32.21 55.38
CA LEU A 256 56.81 -33.22 55.34
C LEU A 256 58.19 -32.57 55.18
N ARG A 257 58.34 -31.55 54.32
CA ARG A 257 59.60 -30.82 54.15
C ARG A 257 60.05 -30.14 55.45
N ARG A 258 59.11 -29.60 56.23
CA ARG A 258 59.40 -28.96 57.51
C ARG A 258 59.75 -29.96 58.61
N LEU A 259 59.12 -31.14 58.61
CA LEU A 259 59.45 -32.22 59.53
C LEU A 259 60.75 -32.95 59.15
N GLN A 260 61.21 -32.85 57.90
CA GLN A 260 62.54 -33.36 57.50
C GLN A 260 63.69 -32.52 58.07
N SER A 261 63.52 -31.21 58.24
CA SER A 261 64.58 -30.33 58.76
C SER A 261 64.68 -30.30 60.28
N SER A 262 63.64 -30.76 61.00
CA SER A 262 63.54 -30.68 62.45
C SER A 262 63.06 -32.01 63.04
N ARG A 263 63.79 -32.59 64.00
CA ARG A 263 63.45 -33.91 64.58
C ARG A 263 62.11 -33.95 65.32
N PHE A 264 61.73 -32.83 65.94
CA PHE A 264 60.46 -32.65 66.63
C PHE A 264 59.99 -31.23 66.38
N VAL A 265 58.74 -31.05 65.97
CA VAL A 265 58.11 -29.75 65.77
C VAL A 265 56.85 -29.68 66.61
N GLU A 266 56.61 -28.57 67.29
CA GLU A 266 55.36 -28.34 68.01
C GLU A 266 54.20 -28.23 67.01
N PHE A 267 53.06 -28.83 67.34
CA PHE A 267 51.88 -28.86 66.47
C PHE A 267 51.44 -27.46 66.05
N ALA A 268 51.44 -26.50 66.98
CA ALA A 268 51.05 -25.12 66.70
C ALA A 268 51.96 -24.43 65.67
N ASP A 269 53.26 -24.73 65.71
CA ASP A 269 54.23 -24.13 64.81
C ASP A 269 54.01 -24.55 63.36
N LEU A 270 53.40 -25.72 63.09
CA LEU A 270 53.13 -26.21 61.74
C LEU A 270 52.09 -25.38 60.97
N PHE A 271 51.38 -24.46 61.64
CA PHE A 271 50.34 -23.62 61.04
C PHE A 271 50.86 -22.21 60.79
N ASP A 272 50.61 -21.69 59.58
CA ASP A 272 50.82 -20.28 59.27
C ASP A 272 49.50 -19.51 59.40
N ILE A 273 49.44 -18.61 60.39
CA ILE A 273 48.26 -17.81 60.71
C ILE A 273 48.09 -16.68 59.68
N ALA A 274 49.16 -16.24 59.01
CA ALA A 274 49.10 -15.18 58.01
C ALA A 274 48.30 -15.58 56.76
N GLY A 275 48.20 -16.89 56.46
CA GLY A 275 47.42 -17.44 55.35
C GLY A 275 45.90 -17.45 55.58
N GLY A 276 45.43 -17.08 56.78
CA GLY A 276 44.00 -17.04 57.11
C GLY A 276 43.36 -18.41 57.37
N VAL A 277 42.09 -18.38 57.80
CA VAL A 277 41.36 -19.57 58.28
C VAL A 277 41.33 -20.74 57.28
N PRO A 278 41.09 -20.53 55.97
CA PRO A 278 41.05 -21.65 55.01
C PRO A 278 42.38 -22.40 54.90
N VAL A 279 43.51 -21.68 54.90
CA VAL A 279 44.85 -22.27 54.84
C VAL A 279 45.13 -23.10 56.08
N VAL A 280 44.77 -22.58 57.26
CA VAL A 280 44.91 -23.33 58.53
C VAL A 280 44.09 -24.62 58.52
N VAL A 281 42.84 -24.57 58.03
CA VAL A 281 41.97 -25.74 57.94
C VAL A 281 42.51 -26.79 56.96
N VAL A 282 42.95 -26.39 55.76
CA VAL A 282 43.52 -27.32 54.77
C VAL A 282 44.82 -27.94 55.28
N ASN A 283 45.66 -27.14 55.96
CA ASN A 283 46.89 -27.64 56.58
C ASN A 283 46.61 -28.64 57.72
N PHE A 284 45.52 -28.44 58.47
CA PHE A 284 45.09 -29.40 59.50
C PHE A 284 44.61 -30.71 58.89
N VAL A 285 43.79 -30.63 57.83
CA VAL A 285 43.34 -31.82 57.09
C VAL A 285 44.53 -32.57 56.48
N ALA A 286 45.50 -31.85 55.90
CA ALA A 286 46.73 -32.44 55.39
C ALA A 286 47.52 -33.18 56.48
N LEU A 287 47.62 -32.61 57.69
CA LEU A 287 48.27 -33.25 58.83
C LEU A 287 47.54 -34.54 59.26
N LEU A 288 46.20 -34.51 59.33
CA LEU A 288 45.40 -35.70 59.64
C LEU A 288 45.53 -36.79 58.58
N GLU A 289 45.58 -36.42 57.30
CA GLU A 289 45.77 -37.38 56.21
C GLU A 289 47.17 -38.03 56.28
N LEU A 290 48.22 -37.24 56.56
CA LEU A 290 49.57 -37.78 56.79
C LEU A 290 49.64 -38.73 57.99
N ALA A 291 48.91 -38.43 59.07
CA ALA A 291 48.84 -39.30 60.25
C ALA A 291 48.09 -40.60 59.93
N LYS A 292 47.01 -40.51 59.16
CA LYS A 292 46.24 -41.66 58.66
C LYS A 292 47.05 -42.54 57.72
N GLU A 293 47.89 -41.95 56.86
CA GLU A 293 48.83 -42.66 56.00
C GLU A 293 50.07 -43.18 56.74
N THR A 294 50.14 -42.99 58.07
CA THR A 294 51.25 -43.43 58.93
C THR A 294 52.61 -42.81 58.57
N LEU A 295 52.62 -41.66 57.91
CA LEU A 295 53.84 -40.94 57.52
C LEU A 295 54.38 -40.05 58.65
N ILE A 296 53.52 -39.62 59.56
CA ILE A 296 53.86 -38.82 60.73
C ILE A 296 53.32 -39.46 62.01
N GLU A 297 53.98 -39.20 63.12
CA GLU A 297 53.52 -39.54 64.46
C GLU A 297 53.25 -38.27 65.27
N ILE A 298 52.17 -38.30 66.03
CA ILE A 298 51.73 -37.21 66.90
C ILE A 298 51.78 -37.72 68.35
N THR A 299 52.55 -37.05 69.21
CA THR A 299 52.74 -37.47 70.60
C THR A 299 52.45 -36.33 71.58
N GLN A 300 51.92 -36.70 72.74
CA GLN A 300 51.69 -35.80 73.87
C GLN A 300 52.12 -36.53 75.15
N ALA A 301 53.05 -35.94 75.90
CA ALA A 301 53.67 -36.61 77.05
C ALA A 301 52.76 -36.63 78.29
N GLU A 302 52.06 -35.54 78.57
CA GLU A 302 51.17 -35.37 79.73
C GLU A 302 49.88 -34.65 79.31
N PRO A 303 48.76 -34.82 80.05
CA PRO A 303 47.56 -34.04 79.81
C PRO A 303 47.87 -32.53 79.84
N PHE A 304 47.40 -31.80 78.82
CA PHE A 304 47.65 -30.36 78.64
C PHE A 304 49.10 -29.96 78.32
N ALA A 305 50.02 -30.89 78.09
CA ALA A 305 51.35 -30.59 77.55
C ALA A 305 51.28 -30.28 76.03
N PRO A 306 52.28 -29.57 75.47
CA PRO A 306 52.38 -29.34 74.03
C PRO A 306 52.35 -30.64 73.22
N ILE A 307 51.69 -30.58 72.06
CA ILE A 307 51.61 -31.71 71.13
C ILE A 307 52.79 -31.60 70.17
N TYR A 308 53.53 -32.69 70.00
CA TYR A 308 54.67 -32.76 69.08
C TYR A 308 54.36 -33.65 67.89
N VAL A 309 54.92 -33.27 66.74
CA VAL A 309 54.79 -34.00 65.47
C VAL A 309 56.19 -34.35 64.97
N ARG A 310 56.37 -35.61 64.54
CA ARG A 310 57.61 -36.13 63.95
C ARG A 310 57.32 -37.03 62.75
N LEU A 311 58.32 -37.28 61.90
CA LEU A 311 58.22 -38.32 60.87
C LEU A 311 58.18 -39.71 61.51
N ALA A 312 57.32 -40.58 60.99
CA ALA A 312 57.21 -41.98 61.44
C ALA A 312 58.44 -42.81 61.03
N TYR A 313 59.04 -42.47 59.89
CA TYR A 313 60.32 -43.03 59.44
C TYR A 313 61.43 -42.00 59.67
N SER A 314 62.52 -42.41 60.31
CA SER A 314 63.75 -41.61 60.31
C SER A 314 64.51 -41.96 59.04
N PRO A 315 64.76 -41.03 58.10
CA PRO A 315 65.85 -41.23 57.17
C PRO A 315 67.15 -41.32 58.00
N ALA A 316 68.02 -42.26 57.63
CA ALA A 316 69.36 -42.40 58.20
C ALA A 316 70.26 -41.23 57.78
#